data_AF-A0A0J6WPE9-F1
#
_entry.id   AF-A0A0J6WPE9-F1
#
_cell.length_a   1.000
_cell.length_b   1.000
_cell.length_c   1.000
_cell.angle_alpha   90.00
_cell.angle_beta   90.00
_cell.angle_gamma   90.00
#
_symmetry.space_group_name_H-M   'P 1'
#
loop_
_entity.id
_entity.type
_entity.pdbx_description
1 polymer ?
#
loop_
_entity_poly.entity_id
_entity_poly.type
_entity_poly.pdbx_seq_one_letter_code
_entity_poly.pdbx_strand_id
1 'polypeptide(L)'
;MRLFLSDDAGVRELTDGHQPIIRVAAPDLQRARRVRARIRSGPEDLAVILDVTVAVAGDFRSARSAFDAGDSADAGDTIRYAGTVAGLVGLIGDIESAGVADGVTLIAASDRQDLGRIGRDVLRGLASRDQARAS
;
A
#
# COMPACT_ATOMS: atom_id res chain seq x y z
N MET A 1 -4.83 -7.30 7.51
CA MET A 1 -4.64 -6.05 6.72
C MET A 1 -5.63 -5.94 5.57
N ARG A 2 -6.14 -4.74 5.24
CA ARG A 2 -6.93 -4.47 4.00
C ARG A 2 -6.05 -4.02 2.83
N LEU A 3 -6.39 -4.38 1.60
CA LEU A 3 -5.60 -4.02 0.41
C LEU A 3 -6.49 -3.45 -0.70
N PHE A 4 -6.10 -2.29 -1.21
CA PHE A 4 -6.75 -1.58 -2.30
C PHE A 4 -5.77 -1.35 -3.45
N LEU A 5 -6.32 -1.22 -4.65
CA LEU A 5 -5.59 -0.79 -5.85
C LEU A 5 -6.18 0.53 -6.32
N SER A 6 -5.32 1.45 -6.78
CA SER A 6 -5.72 2.65 -7.51
C SER A 6 -5.11 2.59 -8.91
N ASP A 7 -5.97 2.50 -9.91
CA ASP A 7 -5.64 2.61 -11.33
C ASP A 7 -6.52 3.69 -11.98
N ASP A 8 -6.43 3.85 -13.31
CA ASP A 8 -7.21 4.86 -14.04
C ASP A 8 -8.73 4.63 -13.95
N ALA A 9 -9.18 3.41 -13.62
CA ALA A 9 -10.58 3.10 -13.40
C ALA A 9 -11.07 3.45 -11.98
N GLY A 10 -10.16 3.90 -11.11
CA GLY A 10 -10.43 4.33 -9.75
C GLY A 10 -9.90 3.36 -8.70
N VAL A 11 -10.48 3.44 -7.50
CA VAL A 11 -10.06 2.62 -6.35
C VAL A 11 -10.90 1.36 -6.24
N ARG A 12 -10.23 0.21 -6.13
CA ARG A 12 -10.84 -1.11 -5.93
C ARG A 12 -10.25 -1.79 -4.70
N GLU A 13 -11.10 -2.32 -3.81
CA GLU A 13 -10.65 -3.22 -2.74
C GLU A 13 -10.41 -4.64 -3.30
N LEU A 14 -9.33 -5.28 -2.89
CA LEU A 14 -9.05 -6.71 -3.16
C LEU A 14 -9.38 -7.62 -1.98
N THR A 15 -9.62 -7.02 -0.81
CA THR A 15 -10.08 -7.67 0.42
C THR A 15 -11.57 -7.38 0.64
N ASP A 16 -12.18 -8.09 1.58
CA ASP A 16 -13.61 -7.93 1.92
C ASP A 16 -13.77 -7.20 3.28
N GLY A 17 -13.27 -5.97 3.38
CA GLY A 17 -13.46 -5.14 4.56
C GLY A 17 -14.81 -4.44 4.58
N HIS A 18 -15.45 -4.36 5.75
CA HIS A 18 -16.83 -3.86 5.88
C HIS A 18 -16.93 -2.48 6.53
N GLN A 19 -15.83 -1.99 7.12
CA GLN A 19 -15.78 -0.68 7.77
C GLN A 19 -15.61 0.42 6.73
N PRO A 20 -16.23 1.60 6.94
CA PRO A 20 -15.95 2.79 6.13
C PRO A 20 -14.46 3.13 6.19
N ILE A 21 -13.94 3.66 5.08
CA ILE A 21 -12.51 3.95 4.93
C ILE A 21 -12.23 5.44 4.81
N ILE A 22 -11.04 5.83 5.25
CA ILE A 22 -10.42 7.10 4.90
C ILE A 22 -9.04 6.84 4.30
N ARG A 23 -8.82 7.38 3.10
CA ARG A 23 -7.51 7.33 2.43
C ARG A 23 -6.60 8.43 2.97
N VAL A 24 -5.35 8.09 3.19
CA VAL A 24 -4.32 8.98 3.70
C VAL A 24 -3.10 8.91 2.79
N ALA A 25 -2.77 10.05 2.17
CA ALA A 25 -1.44 10.30 1.64
C ALA A 25 -0.53 10.80 2.78
N ALA A 26 0.68 10.26 2.85
CA ALA A 26 1.71 10.77 3.75
C ALA A 26 3.09 10.59 3.12
N PRO A 27 4.01 11.55 3.31
CA PRO A 27 5.36 11.50 2.74
C PRO A 27 6.23 10.42 3.40
N ASP A 28 5.87 9.98 4.61
CA ASP A 28 6.59 8.96 5.37
C ASP A 28 5.68 8.21 6.37
N LEU A 29 6.18 7.09 6.89
CA LEU A 29 5.47 6.22 7.82
C LEU A 29 5.21 6.88 9.18
N GLN A 30 6.08 7.79 9.63
CA GLN A 30 5.89 8.48 10.90
C GLN A 30 4.71 9.44 10.82
N ARG A 31 4.60 10.17 9.71
CA ARG A 31 3.49 11.06 9.42
C ARG A 31 2.19 10.27 9.26
N ALA A 32 2.20 9.17 8.52
CA ALA A 32 1.05 8.27 8.39
C ALA A 32 0.54 7.80 9.77
N ARG A 33 1.45 7.31 10.63
CA ARG A 33 1.11 6.85 11.98
C ARG A 33 0.49 7.95 12.85
N ARG A 34 1.02 9.19 12.77
CA ARG A 34 0.45 10.35 13.49
C ARG A 34 -0.96 10.69 12.98
N VAL A 35 -1.17 10.65 11.66
CA VAL A 35 -2.50 10.88 11.07
C VAL A 35 -3.49 9.82 11.55
N ARG A 36 -3.11 8.53 11.49
CA ARG A 36 -3.94 7.44 12.00
C ARG A 36 -4.31 7.60 13.47
N ALA A 37 -3.33 7.93 14.32
CA ALA A 37 -3.57 8.12 15.76
C ALA A 37 -4.62 9.21 16.02
N ARG A 38 -4.60 10.30 15.23
CA ARG A 38 -5.62 11.37 15.34
C ARG A 38 -6.99 10.91 14.88
N ILE A 39 -7.09 10.22 13.75
CA ILE A 39 -8.37 9.71 13.22
C ILE A 39 -8.99 8.72 14.23
N ARG A 40 -8.18 7.80 14.76
CA ARG A 40 -8.61 6.79 15.74
C ARG A 40 -9.11 7.40 17.06
N SER A 41 -8.69 8.62 17.39
CA SER A 41 -9.18 9.35 18.58
C SER A 41 -10.51 10.06 18.36
N GLY A 42 -11.01 10.08 17.12
CA GLY A 42 -12.32 10.61 16.77
C GLY A 42 -13.46 9.65 17.15
N PRO A 43 -14.71 10.11 17.08
CA PRO A 43 -15.90 9.31 17.44
C PRO A 43 -16.27 8.26 16.38
N GLU A 44 -15.68 8.30 15.18
CA GLU A 44 -16.01 7.41 14.07
C GLU A 44 -15.06 6.20 13.99
N ASP A 45 -15.60 5.00 13.82
CA ASP A 45 -14.80 3.79 13.57
C ASP A 45 -14.43 3.68 12.08
N LEU A 46 -13.47 4.51 11.66
CA LEU A 46 -12.94 4.51 10.29
C LEU A 46 -11.67 3.65 10.18
N ALA A 47 -11.57 2.86 9.12
CA ALA A 47 -10.33 2.19 8.74
C ALA A 47 -9.41 3.17 7.99
N VAL A 48 -8.18 3.35 8.47
CA VAL A 48 -7.19 4.24 7.84
C VAL A 48 -6.40 3.48 6.79
N ILE A 49 -6.55 3.88 5.53
CA ILE A 49 -5.90 3.24 4.37
C ILE A 49 -4.79 4.15 3.85
N LEU A 50 -3.55 3.68 3.95
CA LEU A 50 -2.37 4.44 3.55
C LEU A 50 -2.07 4.27 2.06
N ASP A 51 -1.90 5.39 1.35
CA ASP A 51 -1.53 5.37 -0.05
C ASP A 51 -0.02 5.15 -0.22
N VAL A 52 0.33 4.16 -1.05
CA VAL A 52 1.71 3.76 -1.35
C VAL A 52 1.88 3.66 -2.85
N THR A 53 2.75 4.49 -3.41
CA THR A 53 3.12 4.42 -4.82
C THR A 53 4.17 3.34 -5.02
N VAL A 54 3.90 2.36 -5.87
CA VAL A 54 4.70 1.15 -6.04
C VAL A 54 5.27 1.03 -7.46
N ALA A 55 6.57 0.83 -7.54
CA ALA A 55 7.28 0.32 -8.70
C ALA A 55 7.82 -1.08 -8.39
N VAL A 56 7.24 -2.10 -9.02
CA VAL A 56 7.65 -3.49 -8.82
C VAL A 56 8.26 -4.03 -10.10
N ALA A 57 9.49 -4.53 -10.01
CA ALA A 57 10.21 -5.15 -11.12
C ALA A 57 11.03 -6.34 -10.63
N GLY A 58 11.62 -7.08 -11.57
CA GLY A 58 12.53 -8.19 -11.26
C GLY A 58 13.84 -7.73 -10.60
N ASP A 59 14.23 -6.46 -10.81
CA ASP A 59 15.40 -5.84 -10.21
C ASP A 59 15.15 -4.38 -9.81
N PHE A 60 15.98 -3.90 -8.89
CA PHE A 60 15.87 -2.56 -8.30
C PHE A 60 16.06 -1.43 -9.32
N ARG A 61 16.92 -1.62 -10.33
CA ARG A 61 17.22 -0.57 -11.31
C ARG A 61 16.00 -0.31 -12.20
N SER A 62 15.36 -1.37 -12.67
CA SER A 62 14.12 -1.27 -13.42
C SER A 62 13.00 -0.67 -12.59
N ALA A 63 12.83 -1.08 -11.33
CA ALA A 63 11.84 -0.48 -10.43
C ALA A 63 12.08 1.02 -10.21
N ARG A 64 13.33 1.44 -10.01
CA ARG A 64 13.67 2.85 -9.80
C ARG A 64 13.31 3.71 -11.01
N SER A 65 13.60 3.21 -12.22
CA SER A 65 13.36 3.92 -13.49
C SER A 65 11.89 4.22 -13.77
N ALA A 66 10.96 3.45 -13.18
CA ALA A 66 9.53 3.71 -13.31
C ALA A 66 9.11 5.06 -12.70
N PHE A 67 9.83 5.53 -11.67
CA PHE A 67 9.60 6.85 -11.07
C PHE A 67 10.24 8.00 -11.84
N ASP A 68 11.18 7.70 -12.75
CA ASP A 68 11.85 8.71 -13.59
C ASP A 68 11.05 8.95 -14.88
N ALA A 69 10.24 7.97 -15.30
CA ALA A 69 9.45 8.01 -16.52
C ALA A 69 8.00 8.53 -16.33
N GLY A 70 7.55 8.67 -15.08
CA GLY A 70 6.15 8.99 -14.76
C GLY A 70 6.00 10.29 -13.99
N ASP A 71 5.32 11.25 -14.61
CA ASP A 71 4.73 12.42 -13.94
C ASP A 71 3.41 11.97 -13.27
N SER A 72 3.51 11.04 -12.31
CA SER A 72 2.33 10.62 -11.53
C SER A 72 1.93 11.79 -10.65
N ALA A 73 0.87 12.50 -11.03
CA ALA A 73 0.40 13.74 -10.42
C ALA A 73 0.15 13.66 -8.89
N ASP A 74 0.03 12.45 -8.32
CA ASP A 74 -0.15 12.19 -6.89
C ASP A 74 1.14 11.80 -6.13
N ALA A 75 2.31 11.80 -6.78
CA ALA A 75 3.54 11.33 -6.17
C ALA A 75 4.19 12.32 -5.19
N GLY A 76 3.63 13.53 -5.04
CA GLY A 76 4.18 14.58 -4.19
C GLY A 76 4.13 14.28 -2.70
N ASP A 77 3.21 13.42 -2.24
CA ASP A 77 2.92 13.27 -0.81
C ASP A 77 2.62 11.83 -0.37
N THR A 78 3.01 10.83 -1.16
CA THR A 78 2.83 9.39 -0.85
C THR A 78 4.16 8.68 -0.66
N ILE A 79 4.16 7.65 0.18
CA ILE A 79 5.32 6.76 0.34
C ILE A 79 5.58 6.04 -0.98
N ARG A 80 6.84 6.05 -1.41
CA ARG A 80 7.27 5.38 -2.64
C ARG A 80 8.01 4.09 -2.31
N TYR A 81 7.62 3.00 -2.95
CA TYR A 81 8.29 1.72 -2.88
C TYR A 81 8.84 1.33 -4.25
N ALA A 82 10.13 0.99 -4.32
CA ALA A 82 10.78 0.43 -5.51
C ALA A 82 11.43 -0.90 -5.15
N GLY A 83 11.02 -2.00 -5.78
CA GLY A 83 11.63 -3.30 -5.49
C GLY A 83 10.85 -4.50 -6.02
N THR A 84 10.83 -5.57 -5.24
CA THR A 84 10.21 -6.84 -5.60
C THR A 84 8.88 -7.04 -4.87
N VAL A 85 8.05 -7.98 -5.34
CA VAL A 85 6.81 -8.34 -4.63
C VAL A 85 7.11 -8.82 -3.20
N ALA A 86 8.16 -9.62 -3.00
CA ALA A 86 8.54 -10.12 -1.68
C ALA A 86 8.90 -8.98 -0.71
N GLY A 87 9.63 -7.98 -1.19
CA GLY A 87 9.94 -6.79 -0.38
C GLY A 87 8.70 -5.95 -0.10
N LEU A 88 7.75 -5.85 -1.04
CA LEU A 88 6.48 -5.14 -0.84
C LEU A 88 5.61 -5.84 0.22
N VAL A 89 5.52 -7.17 0.18
CA VAL A 89 4.88 -7.97 1.25
C VAL A 89 5.56 -7.72 2.59
N GLY A 90 6.89 -7.62 2.60
CA GLY A 90 7.72 -7.14 3.69
C GLY A 90 7.18 -5.86 4.32
N LEU A 91 7.24 -4.79 3.53
CA LEU A 91 6.83 -3.45 3.91
C LEU A 91 5.38 -3.38 4.42
N ILE A 92 4.44 -4.03 3.74
CA ILE A 92 3.02 -3.98 4.15
C ILE A 92 2.80 -4.67 5.50
N GLY A 93 3.48 -5.80 5.74
CA GLY A 93 3.46 -6.44 7.06
C GLY A 93 4.08 -5.57 8.15
N ASP A 94 5.10 -4.79 7.82
CA ASP A 94 5.72 -3.86 8.78
C ASP A 94 4.77 -2.67 9.08
N ILE A 95 4.07 -2.14 8.08
CA ILE A 95 3.04 -1.09 8.23
C ILE A 95 1.93 -1.57 9.18
N GLU A 96 1.45 -2.80 8.98
CA GLU A 96 0.43 -3.43 9.84
C GLU A 96 0.95 -3.60 11.27
N SER A 97 2.10 -4.26 11.44
CA SER A 97 2.64 -4.60 12.76
C SER A 97 3.00 -3.36 13.60
N ALA A 98 3.45 -2.29 12.93
CA ALA A 98 3.76 -1.01 13.57
C ALA A 98 2.51 -0.15 13.85
N GLY A 99 1.31 -0.60 13.43
CA GLY A 99 0.05 0.12 13.61
C GLY A 99 -0.01 1.44 12.84
N VAL A 100 0.68 1.51 11.70
CA VAL A 100 0.75 2.72 10.86
C VAL A 100 -0.55 2.93 10.10
N ALA A 101 -1.16 1.85 9.61
CA ALA A 101 -2.40 1.85 8.84
C ALA A 101 -3.20 0.55 9.07
N ASP A 102 -4.52 0.58 8.84
CA ASP A 102 -5.38 -0.60 8.86
C ASP A 102 -5.42 -1.32 7.49
N GLY A 103 -4.93 -0.64 6.46
CA GLY A 103 -4.72 -1.16 5.13
C GLY A 103 -3.87 -0.23 4.28
N VAL A 104 -3.64 -0.62 3.03
CA VAL A 104 -2.92 0.21 2.05
C VAL A 104 -3.63 0.26 0.71
N THR A 105 -3.51 1.40 0.02
CA THR A 105 -3.81 1.52 -1.40
C THR A 105 -2.50 1.46 -2.17
N LEU A 106 -2.38 0.50 -3.08
CA LEU A 106 -1.27 0.48 -4.02
C LEU A 106 -1.61 1.40 -5.20
N ILE A 107 -0.70 2.31 -5.53
CA ILE A 107 -0.80 3.22 -6.67
C ILE A 107 0.34 2.85 -7.62
N ALA A 108 0.06 2.59 -8.89
CA ALA A 108 1.12 2.25 -9.83
C ALA A 108 2.01 3.48 -10.10
N ALA A 109 3.33 3.30 -10.06
CA ALA A 109 4.26 4.38 -10.44
C ALA A 109 4.25 4.64 -11.96
N SER A 110 3.77 3.68 -12.75
CA SER A 110 3.60 3.80 -14.20
C SER A 110 2.46 2.90 -14.69
N ASP A 111 1.86 3.27 -15.82
CA ASP A 111 0.83 2.53 -16.56
C ASP A 111 1.28 1.12 -17.03
N ARG A 112 2.59 0.90 -17.13
CA ARG A 112 3.17 -0.39 -17.56
C ARG A 112 3.08 -1.50 -16.50
N GLN A 113 2.71 -1.17 -15.27
CA GLN A 113 2.63 -2.15 -14.20
C GLN A 113 1.23 -2.78 -14.12
N ASP A 114 1.17 -4.12 -14.19
CA ASP A 114 -0.04 -4.85 -13.86
C ASP A 114 -0.25 -4.88 -12.33
N LEU A 115 -0.86 -3.80 -11.84
CA LEU A 115 -1.17 -3.62 -10.43
C LEU A 115 -2.14 -4.70 -9.90
N GLY A 116 -3.00 -5.23 -10.77
CA GLY A 116 -3.91 -6.33 -10.45
C GLY A 116 -3.16 -7.62 -10.09
N ARG A 117 -2.17 -7.99 -10.91
CA ARG A 117 -1.30 -9.14 -10.64
C ARG A 117 -0.45 -8.92 -9.40
N ILE A 118 0.17 -7.74 -9.26
CA ILE A 118 0.98 -7.38 -8.08
C ILE A 118 0.14 -7.51 -6.80
N GLY A 119 -1.07 -6.93 -6.78
CA GLY A 119 -1.95 -6.98 -5.62
C GLY A 119 -2.32 -8.41 -5.19
N ARG A 120 -2.64 -9.29 -6.14
CA ARG A 120 -2.92 -10.71 -5.84
C ARG A 120 -1.70 -11.46 -5.32
N ASP A 121 -0.52 -11.18 -5.87
CA ASP A 121 0.73 -11.80 -5.40
C ASP A 121 1.08 -11.34 -3.98
N VAL A 122 0.84 -10.05 -3.67
CA VAL A 122 1.00 -9.50 -2.32
C VAL A 122 0.05 -10.18 -1.34
N LEU A 123 -1.25 -10.33 -1.67
CA LEU A 123 -2.21 -11.00 -0.80
C LEU A 123 -1.80 -12.45 -0.50
N ARG A 124 -1.33 -13.19 -1.50
CA ARG A 124 -0.81 -14.55 -1.31
C ARG A 124 0.40 -14.57 -0.37
N GLY A 125 1.30 -13.61 -0.51
CA GLY A 125 2.46 -13.46 0.36
C GLY A 125 2.10 -13.15 1.81
N LEU A 126 1.15 -12.23 2.04
CA LEU A 126 0.64 -11.90 3.37
C LEU A 126 -0.04 -13.10 4.03
N ALA A 127 -0.94 -13.78 3.32
CA ALA A 127 -1.61 -14.97 3.84
C ALA A 127 -0.62 -16.09 4.21
N SER A 128 0.47 -16.25 3.46
CA SER A 128 1.51 -17.24 3.76
C SER A 128 2.29 -16.88 5.03
N ARG A 129 2.55 -15.58 5.25
CA ARG A 129 3.21 -15.07 6.47
C ARG A 129 2.35 -15.25 7.71
N ASP A 130 1.05 -15.00 7.60
CA ASP A 130 0.13 -15.14 8.73
C ASP A 130 0.00 -16.61 9.17
N GLN A 131 -0.05 -17.53 8.20
CA GLN A 131 -0.03 -18.97 8.48
C GLN A 131 1.24 -19.40 9.22
N ALA A 132 2.42 -18.91 8.79
CA ALA A 132 3.70 -19.23 9.43
C ALA A 132 3.85 -18.66 10.86
N ARG A 133 3.08 -17.60 11.21
CA ARG A 133 3.04 -17.07 12.58
C ARG A 133 2.08 -17.84 13.49
N ALA A 134 1.12 -18.57 12.93
CA ALA A 134 0.10 -19.30 13.66
C ALA A 134 0.48 -20.76 13.96
N SER A 135 1.54 -21.28 13.33
CA SER A 135 2.13 -22.60 13.53
C SER A 135 3.21 -22.60 14.60
#